data_AF-A0A849FBU5-F1
#
_entry.id   AF-A0A849FBU5-F1
#
_cell.length_a   1.000
_cell.length_b   1.000
_cell.length_c   1.000
_cell.angle_alpha   90.00
_cell.angle_beta   90.00
_cell.angle_gamma   90.00
#
_symmetry.space_group_name_H-M   'P 1'
#
loop_
_entity.id
_entity.type
_entity.pdbx_description
1 polymer ?
#
loop_
_entity_poly.entity_id
_entity_poly.type
_entity_poly.pdbx_seq_one_letter_code
_entity_poly.pdbx_strand_id
1 'polypeptide(L)'
;MSGTVLILGANGRFGSHAAEAFWNAGWRVRIVDRAVDDLMVSAQGVDLIVNAWNPPYPHWQAQVPGITKSVIAAARAHGCTVLIPGNVYVFGPDAPAIFAADTPHHASNPLGRIRIEMEA
;
A
#
# COMPACT_ATOMS: atom_id res chain seq x y z
N MET A 1 7.11 11.30 -21.04
CA MET A 1 7.71 9.97 -20.83
C MET A 1 7.00 9.33 -19.66
N SER A 2 6.70 8.04 -19.74
CA SER A 2 6.13 7.26 -18.65
C SER A 2 7.18 6.98 -17.57
N GLY A 3 6.77 6.99 -16.30
CA GLY A 3 7.67 6.85 -15.15
C GLY A 3 8.03 5.40 -14.82
N THR A 4 8.71 5.22 -13.68
CA THR A 4 9.02 3.94 -13.07
C THR A 4 8.11 3.67 -11.88
N VAL A 5 7.46 2.51 -11.86
CA VAL A 5 6.64 2.03 -10.75
C VAL A 5 7.31 0.84 -10.06
N LEU A 6 7.27 0.83 -8.73
CA LEU A 6 7.70 -0.29 -7.88
C LEU A 6 6.47 -0.99 -7.30
N ILE A 7 6.31 -2.28 -7.59
CA ILE A 7 5.18 -3.11 -7.14
C ILE A 7 5.61 -3.95 -5.94
N LEU A 8 5.02 -3.68 -4.78
CA LEU A 8 5.18 -4.50 -3.58
C LEU A 8 4.06 -5.53 -3.52
N GLY A 9 4.37 -6.83 -3.65
CA GLY A 9 3.35 -7.89 -3.59
C GLY A 9 2.75 -8.26 -4.96
N ALA A 10 3.57 -8.32 -6.00
CA ALA A 10 3.16 -8.65 -7.37
C ALA A 10 2.54 -10.06 -7.53
N ASN A 11 2.75 -10.97 -6.57
CA ASN A 11 2.13 -12.31 -6.57
C ASN A 11 0.67 -12.31 -6.07
N GLY A 12 0.21 -11.20 -5.48
CA GLY A 12 -1.16 -11.03 -5.03
C GLY A 12 -2.07 -10.51 -6.14
N ARG A 13 -3.38 -10.71 -6.00
CA ARG A 13 -4.39 -10.30 -7.01
C ARG A 13 -4.28 -8.83 -7.41
N PHE A 14 -4.25 -7.93 -6.43
CA PHE A 14 -4.16 -6.49 -6.74
C PHE A 14 -2.81 -6.13 -7.35
N GLY A 15 -1.71 -6.64 -6.78
CA GLY A 15 -0.35 -6.33 -7.23
C GLY A 15 -0.08 -6.81 -8.66
N SER A 16 -0.51 -8.02 -9.03
CA SER A 16 -0.31 -8.56 -10.38
C SER A 16 -1.04 -7.74 -11.44
N HIS A 17 -2.30 -7.38 -11.17
CA HIS A 17 -3.09 -6.57 -12.11
C HIS A 17 -2.61 -5.11 -12.17
N ALA A 18 -2.13 -4.54 -11.06
CA ALA A 18 -1.51 -3.22 -11.08
C ALA A 18 -0.23 -3.23 -11.93
N ALA A 19 0.64 -4.24 -11.76
CA ALA A 19 1.85 -4.40 -12.57
C ALA A 19 1.52 -4.47 -14.07
N GLU A 20 0.55 -5.30 -14.45
CA GLU A 20 0.07 -5.43 -15.83
C GLU A 20 -0.48 -4.10 -16.38
N ALA A 21 -1.32 -3.40 -15.60
CA ALA A 21 -1.90 -2.12 -16.01
C ALA A 21 -0.82 -1.05 -16.26
N PHE A 22 0.17 -0.93 -15.38
CA PHE A 22 1.29 0.00 -15.56
C PHE A 22 2.17 -0.37 -16.76
N TRP A 23 2.47 -1.66 -16.93
CA TRP A 23 3.21 -2.16 -18.10
C TRP A 23 2.49 -1.80 -19.40
N ASN A 24 1.19 -2.07 -19.49
CA ASN A 24 0.36 -1.75 -20.66
C ASN A 24 0.27 -0.24 -20.92
N ALA A 25 0.39 0.59 -19.88
CA ALA A 25 0.49 2.04 -19.99
C ALA A 25 1.90 2.55 -20.35
N GLY A 26 2.86 1.65 -20.61
CA GLY A 26 4.23 1.99 -21.02
C GLY A 26 5.16 2.39 -19.88
N TRP A 27 4.80 2.15 -18.61
CA TRP A 27 5.68 2.42 -17.47
C TRP A 27 6.75 1.35 -17.32
N ARG A 28 7.90 1.74 -16.77
CA ARG A 28 8.89 0.75 -16.31
C ARG A 28 8.40 0.13 -15.02
N VAL A 29 8.13 -1.17 -15.03
CA VAL A 29 7.67 -1.91 -13.85
C VAL A 29 8.85 -2.60 -13.18
N ARG A 30 9.01 -2.36 -11.87
CA ARG A 30 9.93 -3.08 -10.98
C ARG A 30 9.12 -3.84 -9.95
N ILE A 31 9.50 -5.08 -9.67
CA ILE A 31 8.84 -5.91 -8.67
C ILE A 31 9.83 -6.14 -7.52
N VAL A 32 9.34 -6.05 -6.29
CA VAL A 32 10.13 -6.36 -5.08
C VAL A 32 9.81 -7.77 -4.62
N ASP A 33 10.84 -8.58 -4.45
CA ASP A 33 10.80 -9.79 -3.64
C ASP A 33 11.13 -9.47 -2.19
N ARG A 34 10.10 -9.54 -1.33
CA ARG A 34 10.22 -9.23 0.09
C ARG A 34 11.24 -10.11 0.82
N ALA A 35 11.57 -11.29 0.31
CA ALA A 35 12.49 -12.21 0.97
C ALA A 35 13.96 -11.82 0.79
N VAL A 36 14.30 -11.10 -0.28
CA VAL A 36 15.70 -10.86 -0.67
C VAL A 36 16.02 -9.41 -0.99
N ASP A 37 15.05 -8.62 -1.40
CA ASP A 37 15.26 -7.22 -1.79
C ASP A 37 15.18 -6.27 -0.59
N ASP A 38 16.08 -5.30 -0.57
CA ASP A 38 15.98 -4.14 0.32
C ASP A 38 15.04 -3.09 -0.30
N LEU A 39 14.01 -2.69 0.45
CA LEU A 39 13.01 -1.73 -0.02
C LEU A 39 13.59 -0.33 -0.26
N MET A 40 14.53 0.11 0.57
CA MET A 40 15.15 1.43 0.44
C MET A 40 15.96 1.50 -0.85
N VAL A 41 16.78 0.48 -1.13
CA VAL A 41 17.52 0.38 -2.39
C VAL A 41 16.56 0.25 -3.58
N SER A 42 15.51 -0.56 -3.44
CA SER A 42 14.52 -0.78 -4.50
C SER A 42 13.74 0.46 -4.88
N ALA A 43 13.53 1.40 -3.94
CA ALA A 43 12.80 2.64 -4.18
C ALA A 43 13.63 3.73 -4.90
N GLN A 44 14.94 3.56 -5.05
CA GLN A 44 15.78 4.54 -5.74
C GLN A 44 15.35 4.73 -7.21
N GLY A 45 15.12 5.98 -7.62
CA GLY A 45 14.73 6.32 -9.00
C GLY A 45 13.32 5.85 -9.38
N VAL A 46 12.45 5.60 -8.40
CA VAL A 46 11.05 5.22 -8.59
C VAL A 46 10.17 6.45 -8.44
N ASP A 47 9.19 6.63 -9.33
CA ASP A 47 8.21 7.72 -9.25
C ASP A 47 7.01 7.32 -8.36
N LEU A 48 6.62 6.04 -8.41
CA LEU A 48 5.46 5.50 -7.72
C LEU A 48 5.74 4.15 -7.06
N ILE A 49 5.38 4.00 -5.78
CA ILE A 49 5.33 2.71 -5.08
C ILE A 49 3.87 2.27 -4.97
N VAL A 50 3.52 1.13 -5.54
CA VAL A 50 2.23 0.46 -5.30
C VAL A 50 2.41 -0.52 -4.15
N ASN A 51 1.88 -0.16 -2.98
CA ASN A 51 1.91 -1.01 -1.79
C ASN A 51 0.75 -2.01 -1.81
N ALA A 52 0.98 -3.21 -2.36
CA ALA A 52 0.04 -4.33 -2.32
C ALA A 52 0.43 -5.43 -1.31
N TRP A 53 1.40 -5.17 -0.41
CA TRP A 53 1.72 -6.10 0.67
C TRP A 53 0.58 -6.13 1.68
N ASN A 54 -0.09 -7.27 1.74
CA ASN A 54 -1.18 -7.51 2.68
C ASN A 54 -0.97 -8.87 3.35
N PRO A 55 -0.43 -8.92 4.58
CA PRO A 55 -0.26 -10.18 5.29
C PRO A 55 -1.63 -10.82 5.60
N PRO A 56 -1.69 -12.12 5.95
CA PRO A 56 -2.94 -12.73 6.44
C PRO A 56 -3.47 -12.00 7.68
N TYR A 57 -4.80 -11.90 7.84
CA TYR A 57 -5.46 -11.16 8.93
C TYR A 57 -4.90 -11.43 10.33
N PRO A 58 -4.59 -12.68 10.74
CA PRO A 58 -4.02 -12.95 12.06
C PRO A 58 -2.68 -12.24 12.34
N HIS A 59 -1.96 -11.84 11.29
CA HIS A 59 -0.65 -11.19 11.39
C HIS A 59 -0.70 -9.67 11.22
N TRP A 60 -1.87 -9.08 10.98
CA TRP A 60 -1.99 -7.66 10.71
C TRP A 60 -1.42 -6.79 11.82
N GLN A 61 -1.83 -7.08 13.06
CA GLN A 61 -1.39 -6.31 14.23
C GLN A 61 0.14 -6.31 14.39
N ALA A 62 0.78 -7.42 14.06
CA ALA A 62 2.24 -7.55 14.17
C ALA A 62 3.00 -6.95 12.99
N GLN A 63 2.44 -6.98 11.78
CA GLN A 63 3.21 -6.71 10.55
C GLN A 63 2.85 -5.40 9.86
N VAL A 64 1.56 -5.02 9.81
CA VAL A 64 1.11 -3.86 9.01
C VAL A 64 1.76 -2.55 9.48
N PRO A 65 1.84 -2.22 10.78
CA PRO A 65 2.48 -0.97 11.21
C PRO A 65 3.94 -0.86 10.77
N GLY A 66 4.70 -1.96 10.84
CA GLY A 66 6.09 -2.00 10.40
C GLY A 66 6.22 -1.85 8.88
N ILE A 67 5.39 -2.57 8.12
CA ILE A 67 5.35 -2.46 6.65
C ILE A 67 5.06 -1.01 6.23
N THR A 68 4.02 -0.40 6.80
CA THR A 68 3.61 0.98 6.47
C THR A 68 4.71 1.99 6.76
N LYS A 69 5.35 1.89 7.93
CA LYS A 69 6.48 2.75 8.29
C LYS A 69 7.64 2.61 7.30
N SER A 70 7.99 1.39 6.90
CA SER A 70 9.07 1.16 5.92
C SER A 70 8.74 1.72 4.54
N VAL A 71 7.49 1.57 4.07
CA VAL A 71 7.06 2.12 2.78
C VAL A 71 7.08 3.65 2.80
N ILE A 72 6.55 4.27 3.86
CA ILE A 72 6.58 5.74 4.03
C ILE A 72 8.03 6.24 4.09
N ALA A 73 8.91 5.55 4.81
CA ALA A 73 10.32 5.92 4.92
C ALA A 73 11.03 5.87 3.56
N ALA A 74 10.87 4.78 2.80
CA ALA A 74 11.46 4.64 1.47
C ALA A 74 10.92 5.69 0.49
N ALA A 75 9.61 5.93 0.50
CA ALA A 75 8.98 6.95 -0.33
C ALA A 75 9.50 8.35 -0.02
N ARG A 76 9.59 8.73 1.28
CA ARG A 76 10.14 10.02 1.70
C ARG A 76 11.61 10.18 1.33
N ALA A 77 12.42 9.14 1.49
CA ALA A 77 13.85 9.18 1.20
C ALA A 77 14.15 9.41 -0.30
N HIS A 78 13.25 8.94 -1.18
CA HIS A 78 13.46 8.98 -2.63
C HIS A 78 12.47 9.88 -3.39
N GLY A 79 11.57 10.57 -2.67
CA GLY A 79 10.56 11.44 -3.28
C GLY A 79 9.48 10.69 -4.07
N CYS A 80 9.23 9.42 -3.76
CA CYS A 80 8.22 8.62 -4.44
C CYS A 80 6.81 8.95 -3.96
N THR A 81 5.83 8.88 -4.86
CA THR A 81 4.42 8.79 -4.46
C THR A 81 4.10 7.38 -3.98
N VAL A 82 3.20 7.23 -3.00
CA VAL A 82 2.70 5.91 -2.56
C VAL A 82 1.24 5.78 -2.97
N LEU A 83 0.93 4.70 -3.70
CA LEU A 83 -0.43 4.24 -3.94
C LEU A 83 -0.69 3.01 -3.09
N ILE A 84 -1.82 3.00 -2.40
CA ILE A 84 -2.24 1.92 -1.53
C ILE A 84 -3.72 1.61 -1.76
N PRO A 85 -4.14 0.34 -1.81
CA PRO A 85 -5.56 0.02 -1.74
C PRO A 85 -6.08 0.43 -0.35
N GLY A 86 -6.99 1.40 -0.37
CA GLY A 86 -7.82 1.76 0.78
C GLY A 86 -8.71 0.58 1.21
N ASN A 87 -9.41 0.74 2.33
CA ASN A 87 -10.28 -0.31 2.85
C ASN A 87 -11.48 0.30 3.60
N VAL A 88 -12.57 -0.46 3.69
CA VAL A 88 -13.79 0.00 4.38
C VAL A 88 -13.79 -0.24 5.89
N TYR A 89 -12.77 -0.89 6.45
CA TYR A 89 -12.75 -1.25 7.88
C TYR A 89 -12.53 -0.05 8.78
N VAL A 90 -12.15 1.10 8.23
CA VAL A 90 -11.88 2.34 8.98
C VAL A 90 -13.16 2.99 9.52
N PHE A 91 -14.33 2.74 8.92
CA PHE A 91 -15.53 3.55 9.20
C PHE A 91 -16.31 3.12 10.45
N GLY A 92 -16.34 1.83 10.78
CA GLY A 92 -17.05 1.32 11.97
C GLY A 92 -18.55 1.09 11.76
N PRO A 93 -19.27 0.62 12.80
CA PRO A 93 -20.67 0.20 12.69
C PRO A 93 -21.67 1.34 12.47
N ASP A 94 -21.33 2.56 12.91
CA ASP A 94 -22.20 3.74 12.82
C ASP A 94 -21.98 4.54 11.53
N ALA A 95 -21.26 3.98 10.57
CA ALA A 95 -20.93 4.63 9.30
C ALA A 95 -22.20 4.84 8.43
N PRO A 96 -22.24 5.91 7.61
CA PRO A 96 -23.34 6.14 6.69
C PRO A 96 -23.42 5.04 5.62
N ALA A 97 -24.59 4.89 5.00
CA ALA A 97 -24.78 3.89 3.93
C ALA A 97 -23.92 4.17 2.67
N ILE A 98 -23.50 5.42 2.48
CA ILE A 98 -22.64 5.86 1.37
C ILE A 98 -21.41 6.53 1.96
N PHE A 99 -20.23 6.02 1.63
CA PHE A 99 -18.96 6.62 2.03
C PHE A 99 -18.51 7.70 1.05
N ALA A 100 -17.86 8.72 1.59
CA ALA A 100 -17.18 9.79 0.88
C ALA A 100 -15.74 9.92 1.39
N ALA A 101 -14.91 10.68 0.68
CA ALA A 101 -13.49 10.84 1.01
C ALA A 101 -13.27 11.48 2.40
N ASP A 102 -14.25 12.20 2.92
CA ASP A 102 -14.25 12.84 4.24
C ASP A 102 -15.06 12.08 5.29
N THR A 103 -15.55 10.87 4.98
CA THR A 103 -16.27 10.05 5.97
C THR A 103 -15.36 9.70 7.14
N PRO A 104 -15.73 10.02 8.39
CA PRO A 104 -14.85 9.82 9.53
C PRO A 104 -14.46 8.36 9.75
N HIS A 105 -13.21 8.17 10.14
CA HIS A 105 -12.66 6.87 10.52
C HIS A 105 -12.95 6.59 12.00
N HIS A 106 -14.05 5.89 12.30
CA HIS A 106 -14.52 5.62 13.67
C HIS A 106 -14.48 4.15 14.11
N ALA A 107 -13.87 3.27 13.32
CA ALA A 107 -13.81 1.86 13.68
C ALA A 107 -13.01 1.59 14.97
N SER A 108 -13.63 0.83 15.88
CA SER A 108 -13.05 0.43 17.16
C SER A 108 -12.66 -1.06 17.23
N ASN A 109 -12.94 -1.85 16.19
CA ASN A 109 -12.48 -3.23 16.12
C ASN A 109 -10.97 -3.29 15.76
N PRO A 110 -10.26 -4.39 16.11
CA PRO A 110 -8.80 -4.47 15.92
C PRO A 110 -8.32 -4.19 14.48
N LEU A 111 -8.98 -4.78 13.47
CA LEU A 111 -8.60 -4.60 12.07
C LEU A 111 -8.86 -3.17 11.57
N GLY A 112 -9.94 -2.53 12.05
CA GLY A 112 -10.25 -1.15 11.73
C GLY A 112 -9.17 -0.21 12.26
N ARG A 113 -8.83 -0.30 13.55
CA ARG A 113 -7.77 0.54 14.16
C ARG A 113 -6.43 0.44 13.44
N ILE A 114 -6.01 -0.76 13.04
CA ILE A 114 -4.76 -0.96 12.28
C ILE A 114 -4.78 -0.17 10.98
N ARG A 115 -5.93 -0.16 10.29
CA ARG A 115 -6.08 0.57 9.03
C ARG A 115 -6.24 2.07 9.20
N ILE A 116 -6.85 2.52 10.30
CA ILE A 116 -6.90 3.93 10.66
C ILE A 116 -5.47 4.45 10.90
N GLU A 117 -4.67 3.74 11.71
CA GLU A 117 -3.27 4.10 11.96
C GLU A 117 -2.44 4.12 10.67
N MET A 118 -2.79 3.25 9.71
CA MET A 118 -2.10 3.18 8.42
C MET A 118 -2.36 4.39 7.52
N GLU A 119 -3.51 5.05 7.66
CA GLU A 119 -3.97 6.15 6.80
C GLU A 119 -3.84 7.54 7.47
N ALA A 120 -3.35 7.57 8.71
CA ALA A 120 -3.09 8.79 9.50
C ALA A 120 -1.74 9.44 9.15
#